data_AF-A0A835LVU0-F1
#
_entry.id   AF-A0A835LVU0-F1
#
_cell.length_a   1.000
_cell.length_b   1.000
_cell.length_c   1.000
_cell.angle_alpha   90.00
_cell.angle_beta   90.00
_cell.angle_gamma   90.00
#
_symmetry.space_group_name_H-M   'P 1'
#
loop_
_entity.id
_entity.type
_entity.pdbx_description
1 polymer ?
#
loop_
_entity_poly.entity_id
_entity_poly.type
_entity_poly.pdbx_seq_one_letter_code
_entity_poly.pdbx_strand_id
1 'polypeptide(L)'
;MAVENGDVVNNSVEGHLPGEAKKILHSLASAWDDVVDSSALEVTPLKGAMTNAVFQVNWSTEKGKLPRKVLVRIYGEGVEVFFDRNDEIMTFESMSKHGQGPRLLGRFPTGRVEEFIHARTLSATDLRDAEISALIATKLREFHDLHMPGPKNVMLWNRLRYTFVPPKLKLLSVLKF
;
A
#
# COMPACT_ATOMS: atom_id res chain seq x y z
N MET A 1 5.46 11.62 50.27
CA MET A 1 6.77 11.08 49.81
C MET A 1 6.53 9.69 49.24
N ALA A 2 7.14 9.41 48.06
CA ALA A 2 7.05 8.19 47.23
C ALA A 2 5.65 7.92 46.63
N VAL A 3 5.34 8.03 45.33
CA VAL A 3 6.00 7.69 44.05
C VAL A 3 6.27 6.20 43.86
N GLU A 4 5.46 5.56 43.00
CA GLU A 4 5.83 4.74 41.81
C GLU A 4 4.52 4.07 41.30
N ASN A 5 3.95 4.49 40.18
CA ASN A 5 4.29 4.18 38.77
C ASN A 5 4.23 2.69 38.42
N GLY A 6 3.26 2.36 37.56
CA GLY A 6 3.07 1.07 36.91
C GLY A 6 2.36 1.31 35.59
N ASP A 7 3.14 1.81 34.63
CA ASP A 7 2.94 2.01 33.20
C ASP A 7 1.65 1.46 32.58
N VAL A 8 0.73 2.39 32.29
CA VAL A 8 -0.27 2.22 31.24
C VAL A 8 0.46 2.38 29.91
N VAL A 9 0.68 1.28 29.19
CA VAL A 9 1.15 1.31 27.80
C VAL A 9 0.04 1.89 26.92
N ASN A 10 -0.02 3.22 26.86
CA ASN A 10 -0.80 3.98 25.89
C ASN A 10 0.14 4.37 24.73
N ASN A 11 0.32 3.47 23.75
CA ASN A 11 0.84 3.87 22.45
C ASN A 11 -0.34 4.06 21.48
N SER A 12 -0.96 5.23 21.61
CA SER A 12 -1.92 5.82 20.69
C SER A 12 -1.24 6.10 19.34
N VAL A 13 -1.56 5.31 18.32
CA VAL A 13 -1.18 5.57 16.91
C VAL A 13 -2.09 6.68 16.36
N GLU A 14 -1.89 7.91 16.83
CA GLU A 14 -2.48 9.10 16.22
C GLU A 14 -1.57 9.56 15.07
N GLY A 15 -2.01 9.37 13.81
CA GLY A 15 -1.69 10.23 12.66
C GLY A 15 -0.23 10.51 12.24
N HIS A 16 0.78 9.93 12.88
CA HIS A 16 2.18 10.29 12.60
C HIS A 16 2.75 9.48 11.43
N LEU A 17 2.94 10.16 10.30
CA LEU A 17 3.71 9.63 9.18
C LEU A 17 5.21 9.54 9.54
N PRO A 18 5.93 8.48 9.14
CA PRO A 18 7.38 8.37 9.31
C PRO A 18 8.13 9.56 8.71
N GLY A 19 9.29 9.91 9.29
CA GLY A 19 10.09 11.06 8.84
C GLY A 19 10.54 10.95 7.39
N GLU A 20 10.86 9.74 6.94
CA GLU A 20 11.21 9.41 5.55
C GLU A 20 10.03 9.65 4.61
N ALA A 21 8.82 9.25 5.02
CA ALA A 21 7.61 9.53 4.25
C ALA A 21 7.42 11.05 4.13
N LYS A 22 7.50 11.81 5.24
CA LYS A 22 7.37 13.28 5.22
C LYS A 22 8.37 13.95 4.27
N LYS A 23 9.62 13.49 4.22
CA LYS A 23 10.63 14.00 3.27
C LYS A 23 10.21 13.81 1.82
N ILE A 24 9.73 12.62 1.46
CA ILE A 24 9.23 12.33 0.11
C ILE A 24 8.02 13.22 -0.21
N LEU A 25 7.07 13.32 0.71
CA LEU A 25 5.85 14.12 0.52
C LEU A 25 6.17 15.61 0.33
N HIS A 26 7.07 16.15 1.14
CA HIS A 26 7.52 17.54 0.98
C HIS A 26 8.22 17.76 -0.37
N SER A 27 9.06 16.82 -0.81
CA SER A 27 9.72 16.90 -2.12
C SER A 27 8.72 16.85 -3.28
N LEU A 28 7.68 16.03 -3.19
CA LEU A 28 6.61 15.94 -4.19
C LEU A 28 5.82 17.24 -4.25
N ALA A 29 5.37 17.73 -3.10
CA ALA A 29 4.58 18.95 -3.00
C ALA A 29 5.35 20.19 -3.48
N SER A 30 6.65 20.27 -3.18
CA SER A 30 7.52 21.36 -3.63
C SER A 30 7.79 21.34 -5.14
N ALA A 31 7.58 20.20 -5.81
CA ALA A 31 7.72 20.08 -7.26
C ALA A 31 6.43 20.41 -8.04
N TRP A 32 5.31 20.63 -7.33
CA TRP A 32 4.03 20.98 -7.95
C TRP A 32 3.81 22.49 -7.88
N ASP A 33 3.70 23.12 -9.05
CA ASP A 33 3.54 24.58 -9.17
C ASP A 33 2.20 25.09 -8.61
N ASP A 34 1.22 24.20 -8.42
CA ASP A 34 -0.14 24.57 -8.00
C ASP A 34 -0.42 24.38 -6.51
N VAL A 35 0.56 23.93 -5.72
CA VAL A 35 0.44 23.79 -4.26
C VAL A 35 0.75 25.13 -3.59
N VAL A 36 -0.15 25.58 -2.69
CA VAL A 36 0.00 26.87 -2.00
C VAL A 36 1.11 26.84 -0.94
N ASP A 37 1.19 25.74 -0.18
CA ASP A 37 2.19 25.52 0.85
C ASP A 37 2.53 24.03 0.90
N SER A 38 3.78 23.69 0.57
CA SER A 38 4.26 22.29 0.54
C SER A 38 4.32 21.66 1.93
N SER A 39 4.37 22.45 2.99
CA SER A 39 4.42 22.00 4.40
C SER A 39 3.03 21.84 5.01
N ALA A 40 1.99 22.49 4.47
CA ALA A 40 0.61 22.40 4.94
C ALA A 40 -0.11 21.12 4.45
N LEU A 41 0.46 19.96 4.77
CA LEU A 41 -0.10 18.67 4.40
C LEU A 41 -1.18 18.22 5.40
N GLU A 42 -2.32 17.79 4.88
CA GLU A 42 -3.42 17.22 5.67
C GLU A 42 -3.36 15.69 5.59
N VAL A 43 -3.31 15.01 6.73
CA VAL A 43 -3.25 13.53 6.79
C VAL A 43 -4.58 12.97 7.30
N THR A 44 -5.18 12.07 6.52
CA THR A 44 -6.41 11.37 6.91
C THR A 44 -6.17 9.85 6.90
N PRO A 45 -6.30 9.13 8.03
CA PRO A 45 -6.21 7.68 8.04
C PRO A 45 -7.41 7.05 7.31
N LEU A 46 -7.14 6.11 6.40
CA LEU A 46 -8.16 5.34 5.71
C LEU A 46 -8.41 4.03 6.47
N LYS A 47 -9.62 3.90 7.02
CA LYS A 47 -10.06 2.68 7.72
C LYS A 47 -10.41 1.57 6.71
N GLY A 48 -10.16 0.32 7.07
CA GLY A 48 -10.59 -0.86 6.27
C GLY A 48 -9.46 -1.71 5.68
N ALA A 49 -8.20 -1.33 5.85
CA ALA A 49 -7.07 -2.19 5.53
C ALA A 49 -6.76 -3.12 6.72
N MET A 50 -6.79 -4.44 6.49
CA MET A 50 -6.61 -5.43 7.57
C MET A 50 -5.15 -5.61 8.01
N THR A 51 -4.18 -5.37 7.12
CA THR A 51 -2.75 -5.67 7.34
C THR A 51 -1.81 -4.48 7.18
N ASN A 52 -2.28 -3.37 6.61
CA ASN A 52 -1.47 -2.20 6.27
C ASN A 52 -2.13 -0.94 6.83
N ALA A 53 -1.35 -0.01 7.38
CA ALA A 53 -1.86 1.32 7.70
C ALA A 53 -1.82 2.18 6.42
N VAL A 54 -2.97 2.74 6.03
CA VAL A 54 -3.09 3.55 4.81
C VAL A 54 -3.55 4.95 5.20
N PHE A 55 -2.85 5.96 4.70
CA PHE A 55 -3.15 7.36 4.92
C PHE A 55 -3.36 8.06 3.58
N GLN A 56 -4.42 8.84 3.47
CA GLN A 56 -4.55 9.83 2.41
C GLN A 56 -3.85 11.11 2.86
N VAL A 57 -3.02 11.69 1.99
CA VAL A 57 -2.39 12.98 2.25
C VAL A 57 -2.82 13.97 1.19
N ASN A 58 -3.25 15.16 1.62
CA ASN A 58 -3.77 16.21 0.75
C ASN A 58 -2.98 17.51 0.90
N TRP A 59 -2.91 18.29 -0.19
CA TRP A 59 -2.47 19.68 -0.18
C TRP A 59 -3.52 20.57 -0.81
N SER A 60 -3.70 21.74 -0.22
CA SER A 60 -4.48 22.82 -0.83
C SER A 60 -3.74 23.37 -2.04
N THR A 61 -4.49 23.53 -3.12
CA THR A 61 -4.00 24.15 -4.36
C THR A 61 -4.53 25.56 -4.52
N GLU A 62 -3.98 26.31 -5.48
CA GLU A 62 -4.49 27.62 -5.86
C GLU A 62 -6.02 27.62 -6.09
N LYS A 63 -6.66 28.78 -5.87
CA LYS A 63 -8.12 28.93 -5.99
C LYS A 63 -8.61 28.44 -7.36
N GLY A 64 -9.57 27.52 -7.34
CA GLY A 64 -10.19 26.95 -8.54
C GLY A 64 -9.56 25.65 -9.05
N LYS A 65 -8.45 25.19 -8.45
CA LYS A 65 -7.86 23.87 -8.74
C LYS A 65 -8.29 22.82 -7.70
N LEU A 66 -8.30 21.55 -8.11
CA LEU A 66 -8.56 20.43 -7.22
C LEU A 66 -7.35 20.18 -6.30
N PRO A 67 -7.58 19.83 -5.02
CA PRO A 67 -6.49 19.53 -4.10
C PRO A 67 -5.63 18.37 -4.62
N ARG A 68 -4.32 18.47 -4.44
CA ARG A 68 -3.39 17.37 -4.73
C ARG A 68 -3.56 16.30 -3.66
N LYS A 69 -3.59 15.03 -4.09
CA LYS A 69 -3.77 13.88 -3.20
C LYS A 69 -2.77 12.78 -3.51
N VAL A 70 -2.28 12.13 -2.47
CA VAL A 70 -1.48 10.88 -2.56
C VAL A 70 -1.92 9.91 -1.48
N LEU A 71 -1.50 8.66 -1.61
CA LEU A 71 -1.64 7.65 -0.57
C LEU A 71 -0.28 7.31 0.02
N VAL A 72 -0.20 7.21 1.34
CA VAL A 72 0.94 6.62 2.05
C VAL A 72 0.50 5.28 2.59
N ARG A 73 1.19 4.23 2.18
CA ARG A 73 0.98 2.87 2.69
C ARG A 73 2.16 2.48 3.56
N ILE A 74 1.88 2.14 4.81
CA ILE A 74 2.84 1.62 5.78
C ILE A 74 2.55 0.12 5.95
N TYR A 75 3.58 -0.70 5.76
CA TYR A 75 3.48 -2.15 5.90
C TYR A 75 3.42 -2.52 7.38
N GLY A 76 2.52 -3.45 7.73
CA GLY A 76 2.43 -3.97 9.10
C GLY A 76 3.65 -4.81 9.52
N GLU A 77 3.87 -4.91 10.83
CA GLU A 77 4.84 -5.83 11.41
C GLU A 77 4.28 -7.27 11.44
N GLY A 78 5.13 -8.28 11.24
CA GLY A 78 4.75 -9.70 11.39
C GLY A 78 4.10 -10.37 10.17
N VAL A 79 3.86 -9.65 9.07
CA VAL A 79 3.32 -10.24 7.82
C VAL A 79 4.39 -10.83 6.89
N GLU A 80 5.67 -10.65 7.23
CA GLU A 80 6.82 -11.11 6.41
C GLU A 80 6.89 -12.62 6.27
N VAL A 81 6.24 -13.34 7.19
CA VAL A 81 6.07 -14.79 7.14
C VAL A 81 5.16 -15.24 5.98
N PHE A 82 4.28 -14.35 5.49
CA PHE A 82 3.33 -14.63 4.41
C PHE A 82 3.64 -13.87 3.11
N PHE A 83 4.37 -12.76 3.20
CA PHE A 83 4.66 -11.87 2.07
C PHE A 83 6.13 -11.43 2.10
N ASP A 84 6.89 -11.80 1.06
CA ASP A 84 8.20 -11.21 0.82
C ASP A 84 8.01 -9.76 0.36
N ARG A 85 8.54 -8.82 1.15
CA ARG A 85 8.41 -7.37 0.89
C ARG A 85 9.12 -6.95 -0.40
N ASN A 86 10.24 -7.58 -0.73
CA ASN A 86 10.97 -7.26 -1.96
C ASN A 86 10.15 -7.68 -3.18
N ASP A 87 9.59 -8.89 -3.15
CA ASP A 87 8.72 -9.37 -4.23
C ASP A 87 7.47 -8.50 -4.39
N GLU A 88 6.85 -8.07 -3.29
CA GLU A 88 5.70 -7.16 -3.34
C GLU A 88 6.06 -5.82 -3.99
N ILE A 89 7.17 -5.21 -3.57
CA ILE A 89 7.62 -3.92 -4.10
C ILE A 89 8.00 -4.04 -5.57
N MET A 90 8.73 -5.10 -5.97
CA MET A 90 9.09 -5.34 -7.37
C MET A 90 7.84 -5.53 -8.24
N THR A 91 6.86 -6.29 -7.74
CA THR A 91 5.58 -6.50 -8.42
C THR A 91 4.84 -5.18 -8.58
N PHE A 92 4.71 -4.39 -7.50
CA PHE A 92 4.02 -3.10 -7.52
C PHE A 92 4.70 -2.11 -8.46
N GLU A 93 6.03 -2.00 -8.42
CA GLU A 93 6.80 -1.10 -9.28
C GLU A 93 6.66 -1.49 -10.75
N SER A 94 6.70 -2.79 -11.07
CA SER A 94 6.48 -3.28 -12.43
C SER A 94 5.08 -2.95 -12.93
N MET A 95 4.05 -3.20 -12.11
CA MET A 95 2.66 -2.85 -12.43
C MET A 95 2.49 -1.34 -12.68
N SER A 96 3.07 -0.52 -11.80
CA SER A 96 3.09 0.94 -11.95
C SER A 96 3.75 1.38 -13.26
N LYS A 97 4.85 0.74 -13.67
CA LYS A 97 5.55 1.07 -14.93
C LYS A 97 4.75 0.70 -16.17
N HIS A 98 3.97 -0.38 -16.09
CA HIS A 98 3.06 -0.79 -17.16
C HIS A 98 1.74 0.01 -17.17
N GLY A 99 1.56 0.98 -16.27
CA GLY A 99 0.32 1.76 -16.15
C GLY A 99 -0.87 0.95 -15.60
N GLN A 100 -0.60 -0.20 -14.98
CA GLN A 100 -1.62 -1.09 -14.43
C GLN A 100 -1.70 -0.89 -12.91
N GLY A 101 -2.47 0.11 -12.49
CA GLY A 101 -2.62 0.51 -11.09
C GLY A 101 -2.02 1.89 -10.79
N PRO A 102 -1.99 2.30 -9.50
CA PRO A 102 -1.48 3.61 -9.12
C PRO A 102 0.02 3.71 -9.34
N ARG A 103 0.50 4.91 -9.70
CA ARG A 103 1.94 5.14 -9.83
C ARG A 103 2.66 5.09 -8.49
N LEU A 104 3.84 4.47 -8.47
CA LEU A 104 4.78 4.58 -7.35
C LEU A 104 5.46 5.95 -7.38
N LEU A 105 5.20 6.78 -6.37
CA LEU A 105 5.77 8.13 -6.25
C LEU A 105 7.02 8.16 -5.37
N GLY A 106 7.15 7.20 -4.46
CA GLY A 106 8.34 7.06 -3.63
C GLY A 106 8.30 5.82 -2.74
N ARG A 107 9.48 5.38 -2.30
CA ARG A 107 9.65 4.24 -1.39
C ARG A 107 10.43 4.65 -0.15
N PHE A 108 10.11 4.05 0.98
CA PHE A 108 10.85 4.19 2.23
C PHE A 108 10.87 2.84 2.97
N PRO A 109 11.73 2.63 3.97
CA PRO A 109 11.96 1.29 4.54
C PRO A 109 10.68 0.58 5.04
N THR A 110 9.72 1.35 5.56
CA THR A 110 8.48 0.83 6.15
C THR A 110 7.25 1.00 5.26
N GLY A 111 7.41 1.42 3.99
CA GLY A 111 6.25 1.72 3.17
C GLY A 111 6.53 2.38 1.82
N ARG A 112 5.47 2.92 1.23
CA ARG A 112 5.53 3.60 -0.07
C ARG A 112 4.51 4.74 -0.17
N VAL A 113 4.80 5.66 -1.07
CA VAL A 113 3.90 6.74 -1.50
C VAL A 113 3.38 6.40 -2.88
N GLU A 114 2.07 6.36 -3.02
CA GLU A 114 1.33 5.96 -4.22
C GLU A 114 0.51 7.15 -4.74
N GLU A 115 0.28 7.20 -6.05
CA GLU A 115 -0.72 8.07 -6.65
C GLU A 115 -2.11 7.81 -6.07
N PHE A 116 -2.88 8.88 -5.84
CA PHE A 116 -4.29 8.77 -5.49
C PHE A 116 -5.14 8.69 -6.77
N ILE A 117 -5.83 7.58 -6.97
CA ILE A 117 -6.76 7.42 -8.08
C ILE A 117 -8.13 7.99 -7.69
N HIS A 118 -8.60 9.00 -8.43
CA HIS A 118 -9.90 9.61 -8.21
C HIS A 118 -11.02 8.76 -8.85
N ALA A 119 -11.38 7.67 -8.19
CA ALA A 119 -12.37 6.72 -8.70
C ALA A 119 -13.32 6.21 -7.60
N ARG A 120 -14.47 5.70 -8.05
CA ARG A 120 -15.45 4.94 -7.27
C ARG A 120 -15.13 3.45 -7.37
N THR A 121 -15.13 2.73 -6.25
CA THR A 121 -15.07 1.26 -6.27
C THR A 121 -16.39 0.68 -6.80
N LEU A 122 -16.29 -0.34 -7.66
CA LEU A 122 -17.46 -1.10 -8.13
C LEU A 122 -18.08 -1.90 -6.98
N SER A 123 -19.40 -1.88 -6.91
CA SER A 123 -20.21 -2.67 -5.99
C SER A 123 -20.51 -4.05 -6.57
N ALA A 124 -21.00 -4.97 -5.73
CA ALA A 124 -21.42 -6.30 -6.19
C ALA A 124 -22.55 -6.26 -7.24
N THR A 125 -23.37 -5.22 -7.27
CA THR A 125 -24.38 -5.03 -8.32
C THR A 125 -23.77 -4.56 -9.63
N ASP A 126 -22.79 -3.64 -9.57
CA ASP A 126 -22.06 -3.19 -10.78
C ASP A 126 -21.36 -4.38 -11.47
N LEU A 127 -20.78 -5.30 -10.70
CA LEU A 127 -20.06 -6.47 -11.24
C LEU A 127 -20.97 -7.45 -12.02
N ARG A 128 -22.29 -7.39 -11.83
CA ARG A 128 -23.27 -8.24 -12.55
C ARG A 128 -23.78 -7.60 -13.83
N ASP A 129 -23.50 -6.31 -14.04
CA ASP A 129 -23.82 -5.64 -15.29
C ASP A 129 -22.94 -6.19 -16.43
N ALA A 130 -23.56 -6.53 -17.56
CA ALA A 130 -22.87 -7.21 -18.65
C ALA A 130 -21.81 -6.32 -19.33
N GLU A 131 -22.07 -5.02 -19.45
CA GLU A 131 -21.13 -4.08 -20.07
C GLU A 131 -19.92 -3.85 -19.17
N ILE A 132 -20.16 -3.64 -17.87
CA ILE A 132 -19.07 -3.51 -16.87
C ILE A 132 -18.25 -4.80 -16.80
N SER A 133 -18.90 -5.97 -16.81
CA SER A 133 -18.21 -7.26 -16.80
C SER A 133 -17.31 -7.46 -18.02
N ALA A 134 -17.77 -7.05 -19.21
CA ALA A 134 -16.96 -7.08 -20.43
C ALA A 134 -15.73 -6.16 -20.35
N LEU A 135 -15.87 -4.97 -19.76
CA LEU A 135 -14.74 -4.07 -19.50
C LEU A 135 -13.73 -4.68 -18.52
N ILE A 136 -14.20 -5.31 -17.44
CA ILE A 136 -13.36 -6.03 -16.48
C ILE A 136 -12.58 -7.16 -17.18
N ALA A 137 -13.25 -7.98 -18.00
CA ALA A 137 -12.61 -9.06 -18.75
C ALA A 137 -11.51 -8.53 -19.69
N THR A 138 -11.77 -7.40 -20.36
CA THR A 138 -10.77 -6.74 -21.22
C THR A 138 -9.56 -6.27 -20.42
N LYS A 139 -9.78 -5.63 -19.26
CA LYS A 139 -8.69 -5.20 -18.37
C LYS A 139 -7.93 -6.35 -17.75
N LEU A 140 -8.59 -7.45 -17.40
CA LEU A 140 -7.92 -8.68 -16.93
C LEU A 140 -7.06 -9.31 -18.02
N ARG A 141 -7.50 -9.30 -19.28
CA ARG A 141 -6.67 -9.74 -20.41
C ARG A 141 -5.40 -8.89 -20.52
N GLU A 142 -5.53 -7.56 -20.54
CA GLU A 142 -4.38 -6.64 -20.56
C GLU A 142 -3.44 -6.91 -19.37
N PHE A 143 -3.99 -7.14 -18.18
CA PHE A 143 -3.23 -7.45 -16.98
C PHE A 143 -2.48 -8.80 -17.06
N HIS A 144 -3.10 -9.83 -17.62
CA HIS A 144 -2.47 -11.14 -17.81
C HIS A 144 -1.37 -11.15 -18.88
N ASP A 145 -1.42 -10.22 -19.84
CA ASP A 145 -0.42 -10.08 -20.89
C ASP A 145 0.85 -9.32 -20.42
N LEU A 146 0.88 -8.82 -19.18
CA LEU A 146 2.03 -8.09 -18.63
C LEU A 146 3.28 -8.97 -18.53
N HIS A 147 4.41 -8.41 -18.99
CA HIS A 147 5.72 -9.02 -18.78
C HIS A 147 6.24 -8.68 -17.37
N MET A 148 5.94 -9.55 -16.42
CA MET A 148 6.35 -9.37 -15.02
C MET A 148 7.71 -9.99 -14.72
N PRO A 149 8.57 -9.32 -13.93
CA PRO A 149 9.81 -9.90 -13.43
C PRO A 149 9.52 -10.99 -12.39
N GLY A 150 10.47 -11.91 -12.23
CA GLY A 150 10.37 -13.00 -11.26
C GLY A 150 9.92 -14.33 -11.87
N PRO A 151 9.84 -15.38 -11.06
CA PRO A 151 9.56 -16.72 -11.53
C PRO A 151 8.08 -16.89 -11.89
N LYS A 152 7.80 -17.62 -12.99
CA LYS A 152 6.44 -17.87 -13.50
C LYS A 152 5.75 -19.08 -12.86
N ASN A 153 6.23 -19.52 -11.69
CA ASN A 153 5.67 -20.67 -10.99
C ASN A 153 4.36 -20.29 -10.28
N VAL A 154 3.42 -21.23 -10.23
CA VAL A 154 2.16 -21.03 -9.50
C VAL A 154 2.44 -20.99 -7.99
N MET A 155 2.29 -19.81 -7.39
CA MET A 155 2.54 -19.59 -5.96
C MET A 155 1.42 -20.10 -5.03
N LEU A 156 0.21 -20.31 -5.57
CA LEU A 156 -0.98 -20.68 -4.80
C LEU A 156 -0.76 -21.95 -3.96
N TRP A 157 -0.18 -22.99 -4.55
CA TRP A 157 0.04 -24.27 -3.87
C TRP A 157 1.04 -24.18 -2.72
N ASN A 158 2.07 -23.34 -2.86
CA ASN A 158 3.03 -23.10 -1.78
C ASN A 158 2.38 -22.37 -0.61
N ARG A 159 1.58 -21.33 -0.91
CA ARG A 159 0.87 -20.55 0.11
C ARG A 159 -0.15 -21.40 0.87
N LEU A 160 -0.97 -22.19 0.17
CA LEU A 160 -1.94 -23.08 0.80
C LEU A 160 -1.24 -24.08 1.73
N ARG A 161 -0.17 -24.74 1.26
CA ARG A 161 0.59 -25.67 2.11
C ARG A 161 1.15 -24.99 3.35
N TYR A 162 1.70 -23.79 3.23
CA TYR A 162 2.23 -23.04 4.37
C TYR A 162 1.14 -22.70 5.42
N THR A 163 -0.07 -22.33 4.95
CA THR A 163 -1.20 -22.01 5.81
C THR A 163 -1.77 -23.23 6.54
N PHE A 164 -1.80 -24.40 5.90
CA PHE A 164 -2.38 -25.62 6.47
C PHE A 164 -1.38 -26.53 7.23
N VAL A 165 -0.08 -26.20 7.22
CA VAL A 165 0.92 -26.96 8.01
C VAL A 165 0.96 -26.47 9.46
N PRO A 166 0.76 -27.37 10.45
CA PRO A 166 0.82 -27.01 11.87
C PRO A 166 2.15 -26.37 12.27
N PRO A 167 2.17 -25.41 13.22
CA PRO A 167 3.38 -24.71 13.65
C PRO A 167 4.54 -25.64 14.05
N LYS A 168 4.23 -26.82 14.62
CA LYS A 168 5.22 -27.82 15.06
C LYS A 168 6.09 -28.40 13.95
N LEU A 169 5.68 -28.28 12.68
CA LEU A 169 6.42 -28.78 11.51
C LEU A 169 7.19 -27.67 10.77
N LYS A 170 6.98 -26.39 11.11
CA LYS A 170 7.64 -25.25 10.45
C LYS A 170 9.14 -25.15 10.75
N LEU A 171 9.59 -25.67 11.89
CA LEU A 171 11.01 -25.66 12.28
C LEU A 171 11.86 -26.71 11.53
N LEU A 172 11.24 -27.77 10.99
CA LEU A 172 11.96 -28.88 10.35
C LEU A 172 12.28 -28.63 8.87
N SER A 173 11.68 -27.61 8.25
CA SER A 173 11.98 -27.23 6.85
C SER A 173 13.11 -26.21 6.71
N VAL A 174 13.55 -25.58 7.81
CA VAL A 174 14.66 -24.59 7.80
C VAL A 174 16.02 -25.24 8.10
N LEU A 175 16.04 -26.49 8.60
CA LEU A 175 17.25 -27.22 8.97
C LEU A 175 17.65 -28.33 7.97
N LYS A 176 17.27 -28.21 6.70
CA LYS A 176 17.83 -29.05 5.64
C LYS A 176 18.51 -28.20 4.58
N PHE A 177 19.66 -27.64 4.94
CA PHE A 177 20.92 -27.65 4.17
C PHE A 177 22.08 -27.46 5.14
#